data_AF-A0A9W4X0Y7-F1
#
_entry.id   AF-A0A9W4X0Y7-F1
#
_cell.length_a   1.000
_cell.length_b   1.000
_cell.length_c   1.000
_cell.angle_alpha   90.00
_cell.angle_beta   90.00
_cell.angle_gamma   90.00
#
_symmetry.space_group_name_H-M   'P 1'
#
loop_
_entity.id
_entity.type
_entity.pdbx_description
1 polymer ?
#
loop_
_entity_poly.entity_id
_entity_poly.type
_entity_poly.pdbx_seq_one_letter_code
_entity_poly.pdbx_strand_id
1 'polypeptide(L)'
;VTPKEKAERTVFPNPALASSTLKISGPHISQCCGKKLNTTGGWCWMYYEDYIEQNSNEEWRKIELNSRKFKVSSLGRVRLPNGLISRGSLDVGYLRVSREKHYVHRLVALTFCPKEDGKEYVNHNDGNSTNNIASNLEWCSHKDNIHHAMRLFQRVVKQIFDNGSNREFSSLAE
;
A
#
# COMPACT_ATOMS: atom_id res chain seq x y z
N VAL A 1 -22.03 16.63 -17.90
CA VAL A 1 -21.73 15.76 -16.75
C VAL A 1 -22.87 14.78 -16.62
N THR A 2 -22.63 13.49 -16.88
CA THR A 2 -23.66 12.44 -16.83
C THR A 2 -24.18 12.26 -15.39
N PRO A 3 -25.41 11.77 -15.18
CA PRO A 3 -25.93 11.44 -13.86
C PRO A 3 -25.00 10.51 -13.06
N LYS A 4 -24.19 9.70 -13.76
CA LYS A 4 -23.20 8.81 -13.18
C LYS A 4 -22.02 9.56 -12.56
N GLU A 5 -21.55 10.63 -13.20
CA GLU A 5 -20.43 11.48 -12.73
C GLU A 5 -20.80 12.34 -11.52
N LYS A 6 -22.08 12.73 -11.35
CA LYS A 6 -22.54 13.48 -10.17
C LYS A 6 -22.77 12.58 -8.94
N ALA A 7 -23.09 11.30 -9.14
CA ALA A 7 -23.31 10.32 -8.08
C ALA A 7 -22.02 9.60 -7.61
N GLU A 8 -20.90 9.77 -8.33
CA GLU A 8 -19.60 9.15 -7.99
C GLU A 8 -19.03 9.53 -6.62
N ARG A 9 -19.62 10.51 -5.91
CA ARG A 9 -19.12 11.02 -4.62
C ARG A 9 -20.22 11.23 -3.56
N THR A 10 -21.38 10.60 -3.70
CA THR A 10 -22.44 10.75 -2.70
C THR A 10 -22.07 9.98 -1.42
N VAL A 11 -21.83 10.72 -0.34
CA VAL A 11 -21.61 10.15 0.99
C VAL A 11 -22.96 9.97 1.66
N PHE A 12 -23.20 8.78 2.19
CA PHE A 12 -24.34 8.50 3.05
C PHE A 12 -23.86 8.32 4.49
N PRO A 13 -24.61 8.79 5.50
CA PRO A 13 -24.25 8.60 6.91
C PRO A 13 -24.14 7.14 7.34
N ASN A 14 -24.90 6.24 6.70
CA ASN A 14 -24.87 4.80 6.95
C ASN A 14 -25.48 4.00 5.78
N PRO A 15 -25.24 2.67 5.72
CA PRO A 15 -25.79 1.80 4.68
C PRO A 15 -27.32 1.76 4.59
N ALA A 16 -28.04 1.99 5.70
CA ALA A 16 -29.50 1.97 5.70
C ALA A 16 -30.09 3.18 4.95
N LEU A 17 -29.52 4.37 5.13
CA LEU A 17 -29.95 5.55 4.38
C LEU A 17 -29.60 5.44 2.90
N ALA A 18 -28.43 4.89 2.58
CA ALA A 18 -28.07 4.57 1.20
C ALA A 18 -29.06 3.57 0.56
N SER A 19 -29.41 2.53 1.31
CA SER A 19 -30.35 1.48 0.90
C SER A 19 -31.73 2.04 0.57
N SER A 20 -32.31 2.84 1.46
CA SER A 20 -33.64 3.42 1.27
C SER A 20 -33.66 4.47 0.15
N THR A 21 -32.63 5.32 0.08
CA THR A 21 -32.53 6.39 -0.92
C THR A 21 -32.39 5.83 -2.34
N LEU A 22 -31.51 4.84 -2.53
CA LEU A 22 -31.21 4.30 -3.85
C LEU A 22 -32.02 3.04 -4.18
N LYS A 23 -32.85 2.55 -3.25
CA LYS A 23 -33.61 1.30 -3.37
C LYS A 23 -32.71 0.11 -3.68
N ILE A 24 -31.57 0.03 -2.99
CA ILE A 24 -30.58 -1.05 -3.10
C ILE A 24 -30.57 -1.85 -1.80
N SER A 25 -30.27 -3.15 -1.83
CA SER A 25 -30.13 -3.98 -0.63
C SER A 25 -29.03 -3.43 0.31
N GLY A 26 -29.42 -2.96 1.50
CA GLY A 26 -28.51 -2.54 2.57
C GLY A 26 -27.50 -3.62 2.99
N PRO A 27 -27.91 -4.88 3.18
CA PRO A 27 -26.97 -5.98 3.42
C PRO A 27 -25.91 -6.11 2.31
N HIS A 28 -26.28 -5.95 1.03
CA HIS A 28 -25.32 -5.99 -0.07
C HIS A 28 -24.40 -4.77 -0.08
N ILE A 29 -24.88 -3.59 0.34
CA ILE A 29 -24.05 -2.40 0.51
C ILE A 29 -22.97 -2.69 1.56
N SER A 30 -23.36 -3.19 2.74
CA SER A 30 -22.43 -3.54 3.81
C SER A 30 -21.44 -4.65 3.41
N GLN A 31 -21.89 -5.66 2.66
CA GLN A 31 -21.01 -6.70 2.10
C GLN A 31 -20.02 -6.12 1.07
N CYS A 32 -20.43 -5.10 0.32
CA CYS A 32 -19.56 -4.42 -0.63
C CYS A 32 -18.50 -3.58 0.08
N CYS A 33 -18.88 -2.78 1.09
CA CYS A 33 -17.93 -2.08 1.96
C CYS A 33 -16.93 -3.05 2.62
N GLY A 34 -17.43 -4.20 3.07
CA GLY A 34 -16.62 -5.27 3.65
C GLY A 34 -15.82 -6.11 2.64
N LYS A 35 -15.75 -5.71 1.36
CA LYS A 35 -14.98 -6.37 0.28
C LYS A 35 -15.39 -7.81 -0.02
N LYS A 36 -16.57 -8.25 0.45
CA LYS A 36 -17.15 -9.58 0.15
C LYS A 36 -17.86 -9.58 -1.20
N LEU A 37 -18.45 -8.44 -1.57
CA LEU A 37 -19.11 -8.23 -2.85
C LEU A 37 -18.41 -7.09 -3.62
N ASN A 38 -18.19 -7.24 -4.92
CA ASN A 38 -17.45 -6.23 -5.69
C ASN A 38 -18.30 -4.96 -5.93
N THR A 39 -19.60 -5.13 -6.17
CA THR A 39 -20.54 -4.04 -6.52
C THR A 39 -21.96 -4.40 -6.09
N THR A 40 -22.79 -3.40 -5.79
CA THR A 40 -24.25 -3.57 -5.70
C THR A 40 -24.97 -2.34 -6.22
N GLY A 41 -26.09 -2.54 -6.90
CA GLY A 41 -26.86 -1.47 -7.56
C GLY A 41 -26.05 -0.68 -8.61
N GLY A 42 -25.02 -1.29 -9.21
CA GLY A 42 -24.14 -0.65 -10.19
C GLY A 42 -22.98 0.17 -9.60
N TRP A 43 -22.82 0.18 -8.27
CA TRP A 43 -21.82 0.98 -7.57
C TRP A 43 -20.86 0.10 -6.75
N CYS A 44 -19.63 0.58 -6.59
CA CYS A 44 -18.70 0.10 -5.57
C CYS A 44 -18.91 0.89 -4.29
N TRP A 45 -19.02 0.19 -3.16
CA TRP A 45 -19.26 0.80 -1.85
C TRP A 45 -18.03 0.61 -0.97
N MET A 46 -17.72 1.63 -0.17
CA MET A 46 -16.68 1.60 0.84
C MET A 46 -17.12 2.44 2.04
N TYR A 47 -16.55 2.16 3.21
CA TYR A 47 -16.69 3.07 4.32
C TYR A 47 -15.87 4.33 4.09
N TYR A 48 -16.28 5.44 4.71
CA TYR A 48 -15.62 6.72 4.51
C TYR A 48 -14.17 6.70 4.99
N GLU A 49 -13.87 5.99 6.07
CA GLU A 49 -12.51 5.78 6.59
C GLU A 49 -11.58 5.04 5.62
N ASP A 50 -12.14 4.22 4.72
CA ASP A 50 -11.38 3.51 3.68
C ASP A 50 -11.20 4.36 2.40
N TYR A 51 -11.93 5.48 2.29
CA TYR A 51 -11.84 6.36 1.14
C TYR A 51 -10.49 7.06 1.07
N ILE A 52 -9.89 7.00 -0.12
CA ILE A 52 -8.61 7.63 -0.38
C ILE A 52 -8.84 8.84 -1.28
N GLU A 53 -8.60 10.02 -0.72
CA GLU A 53 -8.64 11.28 -1.46
C GLU A 53 -7.59 11.30 -2.56
N GLN A 54 -8.03 11.77 -3.73
CA GLN A 54 -7.15 12.01 -4.86
C GLN A 54 -6.30 13.23 -4.57
N ASN A 55 -5.00 13.10 -4.82
CA ASN A 55 -4.06 14.21 -4.71
C ASN A 55 -3.70 14.69 -6.13
N SER A 56 -3.76 16.00 -6.37
CA SER A 56 -3.48 16.57 -7.70
C SER A 56 -2.06 16.30 -8.20
N ASN A 57 -1.11 16.10 -7.27
CA ASN A 57 0.28 15.78 -7.58
C ASN A 57 0.53 14.26 -7.69
N GLU A 58 -0.51 13.44 -7.53
CA GLU A 58 -0.42 11.99 -7.66
C GLU A 58 -0.41 11.60 -9.14
N GLU A 59 0.74 11.11 -9.58
CA GLU A 59 0.93 10.67 -10.96
C GLU A 59 0.49 9.21 -11.08
N TRP A 60 -0.33 8.88 -12.08
CA TRP A 60 -0.84 7.53 -12.30
C TRP A 60 -0.36 6.95 -13.62
N ARG A 61 0.31 5.81 -13.58
CA ARG A 61 0.85 5.12 -14.77
C ARG A 61 0.33 3.69 -14.87
N LYS A 62 0.33 3.15 -16.09
CA LYS A 62 -0.02 1.75 -16.34
C LYS A 62 1.27 0.93 -16.41
N ILE A 63 1.25 -0.27 -15.86
CA ILE A 63 2.34 -1.23 -15.95
C ILE A 63 1.78 -2.62 -16.24
N GLU A 64 2.49 -3.39 -17.03
CA GLU A 64 2.21 -4.79 -17.27
C GLU A 64 3.31 -5.66 -16.65
N LEU A 65 2.91 -6.60 -15.79
CA LEU A 65 3.83 -7.50 -15.09
C LEU A 65 3.21 -8.90 -15.06
N ASN A 66 3.93 -9.90 -15.57
CA ASN A 66 3.46 -11.29 -15.67
C ASN A 66 2.07 -11.41 -16.36
N SER A 67 1.88 -10.72 -17.48
CA SER A 67 0.61 -10.66 -18.24
C SER A 67 -0.57 -10.04 -17.48
N ARG A 68 -0.33 -9.38 -16.34
CA ARG A 68 -1.33 -8.64 -15.56
C ARG A 68 -1.09 -7.15 -15.73
N LYS A 69 -2.16 -6.41 -15.99
CA LYS A 69 -2.13 -4.96 -16.15
C LYS A 69 -2.55 -4.30 -14.84
N PHE A 70 -1.74 -3.37 -14.39
CA PHE A 70 -1.98 -2.58 -13.19
C PHE A 70 -2.00 -1.10 -13.55
N LYS A 71 -2.73 -0.31 -12.75
CA LYS A 71 -2.61 1.14 -12.75
C LYS A 71 -2.14 1.56 -11.36
N VAL A 72 -0.95 2.14 -11.30
CA VAL A 72 -0.18 2.38 -10.07
C VAL A 72 0.10 3.87 -9.97
N SER A 73 0.15 4.39 -8.74
CA SER A 73 0.42 5.79 -8.48
C SER A 73 1.79 6.03 -7.85
N SER A 74 2.31 7.25 -8.03
CA SER A 74 3.54 7.71 -7.39
C SER A 74 3.45 7.75 -5.86
N LEU A 75 2.25 7.73 -5.28
CA LEU A 75 2.01 7.70 -3.82
C LEU A 75 1.81 6.29 -3.25
N GLY A 76 2.19 5.25 -4.01
CA GLY A 76 2.13 3.88 -3.51
C GLY A 76 0.73 3.26 -3.50
N ARG A 77 -0.13 3.67 -4.45
CA ARG A 77 -1.52 3.19 -4.55
C ARG A 77 -1.72 2.42 -5.84
N VAL A 78 -2.72 1.53 -5.86
CA VAL A 78 -3.11 0.74 -7.02
C VAL A 78 -4.60 0.90 -7.27
N ARG A 79 -4.98 1.05 -8.54
CA ARG A 79 -6.39 1.06 -8.95
C ARG A 79 -6.83 -0.35 -9.32
N LEU A 80 -7.83 -0.85 -8.62
CA LEU A 80 -8.39 -2.18 -8.80
C LEU A 80 -9.33 -2.24 -10.03
N PRO A 81 -9.64 -3.45 -10.55
CA PRO A 81 -10.51 -3.60 -11.71
C PRO A 81 -11.92 -3.01 -11.53
N ASN A 82 -12.43 -2.99 -10.30
CA ASN A 82 -13.71 -2.38 -9.95
C ASN A 82 -13.63 -0.83 -9.82
N GLY A 83 -12.49 -0.23 -10.16
CA GLY A 83 -12.27 1.21 -10.14
C GLY A 83 -11.79 1.79 -8.81
N LEU A 84 -11.84 1.00 -7.71
CA LEU A 84 -11.41 1.44 -6.38
C LEU A 84 -9.91 1.68 -6.31
N ILE A 85 -9.51 2.64 -5.49
CA ILE A 85 -8.11 2.89 -5.13
C ILE A 85 -7.79 2.12 -3.86
N SER A 86 -6.63 1.47 -3.81
CA SER A 86 -6.17 0.70 -2.66
C SER A 86 -4.70 0.96 -2.39
N ARG A 87 -4.31 0.96 -1.11
CA ARG A 87 -2.89 0.90 -0.68
C ARG A 87 -2.36 -0.54 -0.66
N GLY A 88 -3.21 -1.53 -0.95
CA GLY A 88 -2.92 -2.94 -0.75
C GLY A 88 -3.33 -3.44 0.62
N SER A 89 -2.95 -4.68 0.93
CA SER A 89 -3.17 -5.33 2.23
C SER A 89 -1.84 -5.87 2.73
N LEU A 90 -1.62 -5.77 4.04
CA LEU A 90 -0.38 -6.24 4.66
C LEU A 90 -0.31 -7.77 4.60
N ASP A 91 0.79 -8.28 4.06
CA ASP A 91 1.08 -9.71 3.96
C ASP A 91 2.58 -9.93 4.14
N VAL A 92 2.95 -10.72 5.15
CA VAL A 92 4.35 -11.01 5.52
C VAL A 92 5.20 -9.72 5.58
N GLY A 93 4.68 -8.70 6.26
CA GLY A 93 5.37 -7.42 6.47
C GLY A 93 5.35 -6.44 5.29
N TYR A 94 4.83 -6.78 4.12
CA TYR A 94 4.76 -5.88 2.95
C TYR A 94 3.33 -5.72 2.44
N LEU A 95 3.02 -4.57 1.81
CA LEU A 95 1.72 -4.40 1.16
C LEU A 95 1.66 -5.15 -0.18
N ARG A 96 0.60 -5.93 -0.38
CA ARG A 96 0.27 -6.62 -1.63
C ARG A 96 -1.03 -6.12 -2.22
N VAL A 97 -1.15 -6.17 -3.54
CA VAL A 97 -2.43 -5.90 -4.22
C VAL A 97 -3.39 -7.03 -3.86
N SER A 98 -4.58 -6.68 -3.33
CA SER A 98 -5.56 -7.68 -2.91
C SER A 98 -5.89 -8.67 -4.04
N ARG A 99 -5.94 -9.97 -3.71
CA ARG A 99 -6.15 -11.11 -4.64
C ARG A 99 -5.02 -11.39 -5.64
N GLU A 100 -3.96 -10.58 -5.67
CA GLU A 100 -2.81 -10.76 -6.56
C GLU A 100 -1.55 -11.04 -5.71
N LYS A 101 -0.59 -11.81 -6.26
CA LYS A 101 0.67 -12.13 -5.54
C LYS A 101 1.74 -11.05 -5.74
N HIS A 102 1.35 -9.84 -6.13
CA HIS A 102 2.27 -8.75 -6.46
C HIS A 102 2.38 -7.74 -5.32
N TYR A 103 3.62 -7.42 -4.95
CA TYR A 103 3.93 -6.41 -3.95
C TYR A 103 3.75 -4.99 -4.50
N VAL A 104 3.14 -4.12 -3.69
CA VAL A 104 2.89 -2.72 -4.06
C VAL A 104 4.19 -1.97 -4.30
N HIS A 105 5.18 -2.10 -3.41
CA HIS A 105 6.48 -1.44 -3.57
C HIS A 105 7.20 -1.83 -4.87
N ARG A 106 7.11 -3.10 -5.31
CA ARG A 106 7.71 -3.55 -6.58
C ARG A 106 7.00 -2.93 -7.77
N LEU A 107 5.66 -2.91 -7.76
CA LEU A 107 4.88 -2.28 -8.83
C LEU A 107 5.21 -0.79 -8.94
N VAL A 108 5.33 -0.08 -7.82
CA VAL A 108 5.70 1.34 -7.79
C VAL A 108 7.12 1.54 -8.30
N ALA A 109 8.10 0.79 -7.77
CA ALA A 109 9.50 0.93 -8.16
C ALA A 109 9.75 0.62 -9.64
N LEU A 110 9.09 -0.41 -10.20
CA LEU A 110 9.15 -0.72 -11.63
C LEU A 110 8.54 0.38 -12.51
N THR A 111 7.66 1.22 -11.96
CA THR A 111 6.90 2.23 -12.71
C THR A 111 7.52 3.62 -12.61
N PHE A 112 8.13 3.96 -11.47
CA PHE A 112 8.55 5.32 -11.14
C PHE A 112 10.03 5.46 -10.77
N CYS A 113 10.70 4.36 -10.38
CA CYS A 113 12.10 4.43 -9.96
C CYS A 113 13.01 3.99 -11.12
N PRO A 114 14.02 4.80 -11.50
CA PRO A 114 15.00 4.38 -12.49
C PRO A 114 15.76 3.16 -11.97
N LYS A 115 15.84 2.11 -12.78
CA LYS A 115 16.56 0.89 -12.43
C LYS A 115 17.94 0.90 -13.07
N GLU A 116 18.97 0.78 -12.24
CA GLU A 116 20.36 0.59 -12.69
C GLU A 116 20.68 -0.90 -12.82
N ASP A 117 21.63 -1.22 -13.69
CA ASP A 117 22.13 -2.59 -13.87
C ASP A 117 22.74 -3.13 -12.57
N GLY A 118 22.47 -4.41 -12.29
CA GLY A 118 22.94 -5.09 -11.08
C GLY A 118 22.13 -4.77 -9.80
N LYS A 119 21.14 -3.88 -9.84
CA LYS A 119 20.26 -3.56 -8.71
C LYS A 119 18.90 -4.24 -8.85
N GLU A 120 18.75 -5.40 -8.21
CA GLU A 120 17.55 -6.25 -8.35
C GLU A 120 16.55 -6.13 -7.20
N TYR A 121 16.94 -5.51 -6.09
CA TYR A 121 16.13 -5.36 -4.88
C TYR A 121 15.55 -3.95 -4.79
N VAL A 122 14.40 -3.82 -4.13
CA VAL A 122 13.82 -2.51 -3.83
C VAL A 122 14.06 -2.24 -2.35
N ASN A 123 14.69 -1.11 -2.06
CA ASN A 123 14.91 -0.60 -0.71
C ASN A 123 13.82 0.41 -0.35
N HIS A 124 13.45 0.44 0.93
CA HIS A 124 12.65 1.49 1.54
C HIS A 124 13.60 2.41 2.30
N ASN A 125 13.73 3.66 1.87
CA ASN A 125 14.73 4.59 2.42
C ASN A 125 14.55 4.81 3.93
N ASP A 126 13.30 4.87 4.38
CA ASP A 126 12.91 5.00 5.80
C ASP A 126 12.85 3.68 6.58
N GLY A 127 13.09 2.53 5.93
CA GLY A 127 12.94 1.21 6.52
C GLY A 127 11.49 0.77 6.80
N ASN A 128 10.49 1.56 6.39
CA ASN A 128 9.08 1.23 6.58
C ASN A 128 8.50 0.60 5.31
N SER A 129 8.29 -0.71 5.36
CA SER A 129 7.74 -1.53 4.27
C SER A 129 6.31 -1.20 3.85
N THR A 130 5.62 -0.33 4.60
CA THR A 130 4.27 0.17 4.27
C THR A 130 4.30 1.54 3.58
N ASN A 131 5.42 2.27 3.65
CA ASN A 131 5.60 3.55 2.98
C ASN A 131 6.08 3.34 1.54
N ASN A 132 5.13 3.07 0.63
CA ASN A 132 5.41 2.73 -0.76
C ASN A 132 5.36 3.94 -1.71
N ILE A 133 5.55 5.16 -1.21
CA ILE A 133 5.66 6.35 -2.05
C ILE A 133 6.93 6.20 -2.91
N ALA A 134 6.84 6.51 -4.20
CA ALA A 134 7.95 6.32 -5.15
C ALA A 134 9.24 7.03 -4.71
N SER A 135 9.14 8.22 -4.11
CA SER A 135 10.30 8.96 -3.58
C SER A 135 10.94 8.32 -2.35
N ASN A 136 10.27 7.36 -1.70
CA ASN A 136 10.81 6.57 -0.59
C ASN A 136 11.42 5.23 -1.06
N LEU A 137 11.36 4.93 -2.37
CA LEU A 137 11.81 3.66 -2.93
C LEU A 137 13.00 3.87 -3.86
N GLU A 138 13.95 2.96 -3.78
CA GLU A 138 15.09 2.91 -4.71
C GLU A 138 15.42 1.47 -5.07
N TRP A 139 16.06 1.28 -6.22
CA TRP A 139 16.67 0.00 -6.56
C TRP A 139 18.04 -0.10 -5.88
N CYS A 140 18.35 -1.27 -5.33
CA CYS A 140 19.61 -1.53 -4.62
C CYS A 140 20.13 -2.95 -4.92
N SER A 141 21.41 -3.18 -4.61
CA SER A 141 21.96 -4.55 -4.55
C SER A 141 21.54 -5.23 -3.23
N HIS A 142 21.68 -6.56 -3.16
CA HIS A 142 21.41 -7.30 -1.94
C HIS A 142 22.26 -6.82 -0.75
N LYS A 143 23.55 -6.55 -1.02
CA LYS A 143 24.51 -6.10 -0.01
C LYS A 143 24.13 -4.73 0.52
N ASP A 144 23.77 -3.80 -0.36
CA ASP A 144 23.37 -2.45 0.04
C ASP A 144 22.11 -2.48 0.92
N ASN A 145 21.13 -3.31 0.54
CA ASN A 145 19.90 -3.46 1.32
C ASN A 145 20.18 -3.98 2.74
N ILE A 146 21.04 -5.00 2.88
CA ILE A 146 21.43 -5.52 4.20
C ILE A 146 22.15 -4.44 5.00
N HIS A 147 23.13 -3.76 4.40
CA HIS A 147 23.90 -2.71 5.08
C HIS A 147 23.02 -1.53 5.51
N HIS A 148 22.01 -1.17 4.72
CA HIS A 148 21.03 -0.15 5.05
C HIS A 148 20.16 -0.57 6.23
N ALA A 149 19.60 -1.79 6.18
CA ALA A 149 18.80 -2.34 7.28
C ALA A 149 19.59 -2.43 8.60
N MET A 150 20.85 -2.87 8.55
CA MET A 150 21.72 -2.90 9.74
C MET A 150 21.96 -1.51 10.31
N ARG A 151 22.08 -0.48 9.46
CA ARG A 151 22.27 0.92 9.89
C ARG A 151 21.01 1.51 10.51
N LEU A 152 19.83 1.21 9.96
CA LEU A 152 18.55 1.72 10.46
C LEU A 152 18.12 1.04 11.77
N PHE A 153 18.31 -0.27 11.87
CA PHE A 153 17.84 -1.07 13.00
C PHE A 153 18.99 -1.47 13.93
N GLN A 154 19.94 -0.56 14.17
CA GLN A 154 21.02 -0.80 15.13
C GLN A 154 20.44 -1.21 16.48
N ARG A 155 20.69 -2.46 16.86
CA ARG A 155 20.27 -3.00 18.14
C ARG A 155 21.42 -2.80 19.11
N VAL A 156 21.22 -1.95 20.09
CA VAL A 156 22.13 -1.86 21.24
C VAL A 156 22.11 -3.20 21.97
N VAL A 157 23.30 -3.69 22.33
CA VAL A 157 23.44 -4.94 23.10
C VAL A 157 24.00 -4.61 24.47
N LYS A 158 23.51 -5.29 25.51
CA LYS A 158 23.97 -5.13 26.88
C LYS A 158 24.58 -6.44 27.37
N GLN A 159 25.84 -6.38 27.81
CA GLN A 159 26.50 -7.47 28.53
C GLN A 159 26.16 -7.35 30.02
N ILE A 160 25.71 -8.44 30.63
CA ILE A 160 25.38 -8.53 32.06
C ILE A 160 26.45 -9.42 32.72
N PHE A 161 27.04 -8.93 33.80
CA PHE A 161 28.05 -9.66 34.58
C PHE A 161 27.40 -10.33 35.79
N ASP A 162 28.00 -11.42 36.27
CA ASP A 162 27.50 -12.19 37.42
C ASP A 162 27.40 -11.36 38.71
N ASN A 163 28.17 -10.27 38.82
CA ASN A 163 28.14 -9.34 39.94
C ASN A 163 27.03 -8.28 39.84
N GLY A 164 26.12 -8.39 38.86
CA GLY A 164 25.01 -7.46 38.62
C GLY A 164 25.40 -6.17 37.88
N SER A 165 26.67 -5.96 37.56
CA SER A 165 27.09 -4.85 36.69
C SER A 165 26.72 -5.12 35.23
N ASN A 166 26.68 -4.07 34.41
CA ASN A 166 26.41 -4.20 32.98
C ASN A 166 27.25 -3.24 32.15
N ARG A 167 27.47 -3.61 30.88
CA ARG A 167 28.13 -2.81 29.85
C ARG A 167 27.23 -2.73 28.62
N GLU A 168 26.97 -1.53 28.13
CA GLU A 168 26.22 -1.28 26.90
C GLU A 168 27.18 -1.13 25.72
N PHE A 169 26.82 -1.71 24.58
CA PHE A 169 27.53 -1.56 23.32
C PHE A 169 26.57 -0.92 22.33
N SER A 170 27.04 0.17 21.72
CA SER A 170 26.21 0.97 20.83
C SER A 170 26.08 0.35 19.44
N SER A 171 26.98 -0.58 19.07
CA SER A 171 26.86 -1.43 17.87
C SER A 171 27.74 -2.69 17.94
N LEU A 172 27.57 -3.62 16.99
CA LEU A 172 28.45 -4.80 16.80
C LEU A 172 29.89 -4.46 16.34
N ALA A 173 30.19 -3.18 16.10
CA ALA A 173 31.48 -2.72 15.56
C ALA A 173 32.40 -2.05 16.60
N GLU A 174 32.02 -2.04 17.89
CA GLU A 174 32.89 -1.66 19.03
C GLU A 174 33.53 -2.91 19.68
#